data_AF-A0A7S4PZN4-F1
#
_entry.id   AF-A0A7S4PZN4-F1
#
_cell.length_a   1.000
_cell.length_b   1.000
_cell.length_c   1.000
_cell.angle_alpha   90.00
_cell.angle_beta   90.00
_cell.angle_gamma   90.00
#
_symmetry.space_group_name_H-M   'P 1'
#
loop_
_entity.id
_entity.type
_entity.pdbx_description
1 polymer ?
#
loop_
_entity_poly.entity_id
_entity_poly.type
_entity_poly.pdbx_seq_one_letter_code
_entity_poly.pdbx_strand_id
1 'polypeptide(L)'
;EGGEKEGETGGSGWPQWRGGEVAGRPWDVLLGSDLVYNEAGARLLPRVIRTLLRGSAQSSSCGMLYAHTLHRFDHFDLDFFRELRAQGLSYRPVAWDGARGQAPLGDPLEEEGFLEELFPEQRLGIFQILLSADAPRLLMPRPVRSAAAEAIAAIEAARAGTTKARARDEEEGEA
;
A
#
# COMPACT_ATOMS: atom_id res chain seq x y z
N GLU A 1 -34.95 -39.35 20.54
CA GLU A 1 -34.37 -38.91 19.26
C GLU A 1 -34.18 -37.40 19.32
N GLY A 2 -33.05 -36.89 18.84
CA GLY A 2 -32.73 -35.46 18.87
C GLY A 2 -31.30 -35.19 19.31
N GLY A 3 -30.32 -35.85 18.69
CA GLY A 3 -28.92 -35.47 18.80
C GLY A 3 -28.65 -34.36 17.78
N GLU A 4 -28.54 -33.13 18.24
CA GLU A 4 -28.01 -32.02 17.46
C GLU A 4 -26.54 -32.32 17.15
N LYS A 5 -26.25 -32.54 15.87
CA LYS A 5 -24.89 -32.61 15.36
C LYS A 5 -24.37 -31.19 15.26
N GLU A 6 -23.41 -30.86 16.12
CA GLU A 6 -22.59 -29.66 15.99
C GLU A 6 -21.99 -29.60 14.59
N GLY A 7 -22.28 -28.53 13.88
CA GLY A 7 -21.77 -28.28 12.55
C GLY A 7 -20.26 -28.10 12.59
N GLU A 8 -19.55 -28.99 11.90
CA GLU A 8 -18.19 -28.75 11.41
C GLU A 8 -18.19 -27.45 10.62
N THR A 9 -17.74 -26.36 11.26
CA THR A 9 -17.43 -25.13 10.55
C THR A 9 -16.17 -25.40 9.75
N GLY A 10 -16.32 -25.46 8.43
CA GLY A 10 -15.23 -25.59 7.47
C GLY A 10 -14.22 -24.48 7.69
N GLY A 11 -13.15 -24.80 8.43
CA GLY A 11 -12.04 -23.91 8.65
C GLY A 11 -11.41 -23.60 7.30
N SER A 12 -11.58 -22.36 6.83
CA SER A 12 -10.81 -21.82 5.71
C SER A 12 -9.34 -22.15 6.00
N GLY A 13 -8.66 -22.92 5.16
CA GLY A 13 -7.32 -23.49 5.41
C GLY A 13 -6.18 -22.48 5.61
N TRP A 14 -6.50 -21.24 5.95
CA TRP A 14 -5.59 -20.23 6.43
C TRP A 14 -5.08 -20.58 7.83
N PRO A 15 -3.79 -20.40 8.10
CA PRO A 15 -3.26 -20.54 9.45
C PRO A 15 -3.97 -19.54 10.37
N GLN A 16 -4.46 -20.03 11.51
CA GLN A 16 -4.95 -19.16 12.57
C GLN A 16 -3.77 -18.51 13.28
N TRP A 17 -3.51 -17.25 12.97
CA TRP A 17 -2.46 -16.48 13.62
C TRP A 17 -2.99 -15.77 14.86
N ARG A 18 -2.24 -15.83 15.97
CA ARG A 18 -2.53 -14.97 17.13
C ARG A 18 -1.94 -13.59 16.90
N GLY A 19 -2.62 -12.53 17.31
CA GLY A 19 -2.15 -11.15 17.11
C GLY A 19 -0.74 -10.89 17.65
N GLY A 20 -0.38 -11.49 18.79
CA GLY A 20 0.97 -11.39 19.36
C GLY A 20 2.06 -12.05 18.52
N GLU A 21 1.74 -13.13 17.79
CA GLU A 21 2.70 -13.82 16.91
C GLU A 21 3.00 -13.00 15.67
N VAL A 22 1.99 -12.31 15.12
CA VAL A 22 2.16 -11.40 13.98
C VAL A 22 2.91 -10.13 14.42
N ALA A 23 2.58 -9.58 15.58
CA ALA A 23 3.20 -8.38 16.13
C ALA A 23 4.68 -8.57 16.53
N GLY A 24 5.05 -9.75 17.02
CA GLY A 24 6.41 -10.04 17.47
C GLY A 24 7.39 -10.44 16.36
N ARG A 25 6.93 -10.57 15.11
CA ARG A 25 7.78 -10.93 13.98
C ARG A 25 8.50 -9.70 13.41
N PRO A 26 9.77 -9.85 12.99
CA PRO A 26 10.46 -8.81 12.24
C PRO A 26 9.96 -8.82 10.79
N TRP A 27 9.21 -7.79 10.41
CA TRP A 27 8.78 -7.57 9.03
C TRP A 27 9.78 -6.68 8.31
N ASP A 28 10.16 -7.05 7.08
CA ASP A 28 11.02 -6.18 6.26
C ASP A 28 10.20 -5.06 5.60
N VAL A 29 8.98 -5.39 5.15
CA VAL A 29 8.06 -4.48 4.46
C VAL A 29 6.63 -4.81 4.88
N LEU A 30 5.84 -3.77 5.13
CA LEU A 30 4.39 -3.88 5.25
C LEU A 30 3.72 -3.33 3.99
N LEU A 31 2.72 -4.04 3.50
CA LEU A 31 1.90 -3.61 2.36
C LEU A 31 0.45 -3.53 2.81
N GLY A 32 -0.24 -2.47 2.43
CA GLY A 32 -1.67 -2.34 2.64
C GLY A 32 -2.31 -1.53 1.52
N SER A 33 -3.59 -1.79 1.27
CA SER A 33 -4.40 -1.04 0.31
C SER A 33 -5.80 -0.93 0.86
N ASP A 34 -6.33 0.29 0.92
CA ASP A 34 -7.72 0.59 1.28
C ASP A 34 -8.20 -0.26 2.46
N LEU A 35 -7.66 -0.01 3.65
CA LEU A 35 -8.06 -0.75 4.86
C LEU A 35 -9.00 0.07 5.77
N VAL A 36 -9.28 1.31 5.39
CA VAL A 36 -10.10 2.26 6.15
C VAL A 36 -11.48 2.35 5.51
N TYR A 37 -12.47 1.72 6.16
CA TYR A 37 -13.86 1.65 5.71
C TYR A 37 -14.87 2.19 6.73
N ASN A 38 -14.41 2.40 7.96
CA ASN A 38 -15.23 2.88 9.07
C ASN A 38 -14.34 3.62 10.08
N GLU A 39 -15.00 4.31 11.00
CA GLU A 39 -14.35 5.08 12.06
C GLU A 39 -13.40 4.23 12.91
N ALA A 40 -13.79 3.00 13.26
CA ALA A 40 -12.94 2.11 14.03
C ALA A 40 -11.65 1.76 13.29
N GLY A 41 -11.71 1.53 11.97
CA GLY A 41 -10.56 1.30 11.11
C GLY A 41 -9.63 2.51 11.08
N ALA A 42 -10.17 3.72 10.88
CA ALA A 42 -9.39 4.95 10.88
C ALA A 42 -8.63 5.15 12.20
N ARG A 43 -9.24 4.82 13.35
CA ARG A 43 -8.63 4.97 14.68
C ARG A 43 -7.70 3.81 15.10
N LEU A 44 -8.02 2.56 14.72
CA LEU A 44 -7.30 1.39 15.23
C LEU A 44 -6.17 0.94 14.30
N LEU A 45 -6.32 1.10 12.98
CA LEU A 45 -5.30 0.66 12.02
C LEU A 45 -3.94 1.32 12.28
N PRO A 46 -3.82 2.64 12.54
CA PRO A 46 -2.53 3.26 12.90
C PRO A 46 -1.82 2.61 14.10
N ARG A 47 -2.59 2.13 15.09
CA ARG A 47 -2.05 1.45 16.28
C ARG A 47 -1.49 0.07 15.91
N VAL A 48 -2.17 -0.64 15.01
CA VAL A 48 -1.71 -1.91 14.46
C VAL A 48 -0.43 -1.69 13.65
N ILE A 49 -0.42 -0.72 12.74
CA ILE A 49 0.76 -0.36 11.94
C ILE A 49 1.95 -0.06 12.84
N ARG A 50 1.78 0.80 13.85
CA ARG A 50 2.83 1.11 14.83
C ARG A 50 3.35 -0.13 15.54
N THR A 51 2.45 -1.03 15.95
CA THR A 51 2.82 -2.26 16.64
C THR A 51 3.67 -3.16 15.75
N LEU A 52 3.25 -3.36 14.49
CA LEU A 52 3.97 -4.18 13.51
C LEU A 52 5.34 -3.59 13.16
N LEU A 53 5.40 -2.28 12.94
CA LEU A 53 6.68 -1.61 12.66
C LEU A 53 7.62 -1.66 13.88
N ARG A 54 7.10 -1.55 15.11
CA ARG A 54 7.90 -1.67 16.35
C ARG A 54 8.46 -3.06 16.57
N GLY A 55 7.68 -4.11 16.31
CA GLY A 55 8.18 -5.49 16.31
C GLY A 55 9.33 -5.70 15.33
N SER A 56 9.41 -4.84 14.32
CA SER A 56 10.40 -4.84 13.26
C SER A 56 11.54 -3.86 13.46
N ALA A 57 11.63 -3.19 14.62
CA ALA A 57 12.61 -2.12 14.88
C ALA A 57 14.09 -2.57 14.82
N GLN A 58 14.35 -3.88 14.77
CA GLN A 58 15.68 -4.43 14.50
C GLN A 58 16.10 -4.27 13.03
N SER A 59 15.13 -4.09 12.12
CA SER A 59 15.36 -3.78 10.72
C SER A 59 15.33 -2.26 10.55
N SER A 60 16.51 -1.68 10.33
CA SER A 60 16.69 -0.23 10.24
C SER A 60 15.91 0.43 9.09
N SER A 61 15.34 -0.35 8.17
CA SER A 61 14.59 0.13 7.00
C SER A 61 13.11 -0.30 6.97
N CYS A 62 12.56 -0.84 8.06
CA CYS A 62 11.17 -1.28 8.06
C CYS A 62 10.21 -0.09 7.90
N GLY A 63 9.29 -0.22 6.94
CA GLY A 63 8.25 0.76 6.66
C GLY A 63 7.05 0.11 5.98
N MET A 64 5.99 0.89 5.82
CA MET A 64 4.79 0.45 5.11
C MET A 64 4.60 1.24 3.83
N LEU A 65 4.24 0.55 2.75
CA LEU A 65 3.62 1.17 1.59
C LEU A 65 2.10 0.97 1.71
N TYR A 66 1.36 2.08 1.71
CA TYR A 66 -0.08 2.08 1.87
C TYR A 66 -0.74 2.81 0.71
N ALA A 67 -1.49 2.08 -0.11
CA ALA A 67 -2.37 2.68 -1.10
C ALA A 67 -3.69 3.08 -0.43
N HIS A 68 -4.15 4.30 -0.70
CA HIS A 68 -5.35 4.84 -0.10
C HIS A 68 -6.14 5.63 -1.13
N THR A 69 -7.40 5.26 -1.30
CA THR A 69 -8.38 6.02 -2.06
C THR A 69 -8.86 7.18 -1.19
N LEU A 70 -8.40 8.39 -1.51
CA LEU A 70 -8.82 9.61 -0.84
C LEU A 70 -10.27 9.95 -1.22
N HIS A 71 -11.00 10.53 -0.27
CA HIS A 71 -12.40 10.97 -0.39
C HIS A 71 -13.41 9.87 -0.62
N ARG A 72 -13.05 8.63 -0.29
CA ARG A 72 -13.97 7.51 -0.45
C ARG A 72 -15.07 7.51 0.60
N PHE A 73 -14.74 7.90 1.84
CA PHE A 73 -15.66 7.90 2.97
C PHE A 73 -15.48 9.17 3.81
N ASP A 74 -16.59 9.78 4.24
CA ASP A 74 -16.67 11.06 4.96
C ASP A 74 -15.55 11.24 6.00
N HIS A 75 -14.53 12.02 5.65
CA HIS A 75 -13.41 12.41 6.50
C HIS A 75 -12.61 11.27 7.17
N PHE A 76 -12.81 10.00 6.81
CA PHE A 76 -12.05 8.91 7.44
C PHE A 76 -10.57 8.96 7.12
N ASP A 77 -10.21 9.49 5.95
CA ASP A 77 -8.83 9.71 5.55
C ASP A 77 -8.16 10.71 6.49
N LEU A 78 -8.85 11.80 6.84
CA LEU A 78 -8.39 12.81 7.80
C LEU A 78 -8.14 12.18 9.18
N ASP A 79 -9.12 11.42 9.67
CA ASP A 79 -9.00 10.78 10.97
C ASP A 79 -7.87 9.74 10.99
N PHE A 80 -7.69 9.02 9.89
CA PHE A 80 -6.57 8.09 9.72
C PHE A 80 -5.22 8.81 9.76
N PHE A 81 -5.01 9.89 8.99
CA PHE A 81 -3.75 10.63 8.98
C PHE A 81 -3.47 11.33 10.33
N ARG A 82 -4.50 11.85 11.00
CA ARG A 82 -4.38 12.41 12.35
C ARG A 82 -3.94 11.36 13.35
N GLU A 83 -4.55 10.18 13.33
CA GLU A 83 -4.19 9.11 14.24
C GLU A 83 -2.80 8.54 13.93
N LEU A 84 -2.36 8.49 12.65
CA LEU A 84 -0.96 8.18 12.31
C LEU A 84 0.02 9.11 13.05
N ARG A 85 -0.18 10.44 12.96
CA ARG A 85 0.64 11.42 13.69
C ARG A 85 0.52 11.24 15.21
N ALA A 86 -0.68 11.02 15.74
CA ALA A 86 -0.90 10.79 17.17
C ALA A 86 -0.17 9.55 17.71
N GLN A 87 0.01 8.52 16.86
CA GLN A 87 0.79 7.32 17.17
C GLN A 87 2.31 7.54 17.04
N GLY A 88 2.75 8.73 16.65
CA GLY A 88 4.15 9.08 16.40
C GLY A 88 4.67 8.51 15.08
N LEU A 89 3.78 8.11 14.16
CA LEU A 89 4.16 7.67 12.82
C LEU A 89 4.33 8.89 11.92
N SER A 90 5.33 8.85 11.06
CA SER A 90 5.43 9.78 9.94
C SER A 90 4.86 9.13 8.69
N TYR A 91 4.30 9.94 7.80
CA TYR A 91 3.88 9.49 6.48
C TYR A 91 4.26 10.50 5.43
N ARG A 92 4.37 10.06 4.17
CA ARG A 92 4.54 10.94 3.02
C ARG A 92 3.98 10.31 1.75
N PRO A 93 3.44 11.11 0.82
CA PRO A 93 3.09 10.61 -0.51
C PRO A 93 4.35 10.21 -1.27
N VAL A 94 4.29 9.08 -1.98
CA VAL A 94 5.38 8.58 -2.85
C VAL A 94 4.94 8.34 -4.28
N ALA A 95 3.64 8.18 -4.53
CA ALA A 95 3.04 8.17 -5.85
C ALA A 95 1.55 8.53 -5.73
N TRP A 96 0.95 9.03 -6.80
CA TRP A 96 -0.49 9.25 -6.90
C TRP A 96 -0.91 9.21 -8.37
N ASP A 97 -2.21 9.07 -8.60
CA ASP A 97 -2.75 9.14 -9.96
C ASP A 97 -2.57 10.55 -10.56
N GLY A 98 -2.12 10.63 -11.81
CA GLY A 98 -1.80 11.90 -12.47
C GLY A 98 -0.46 12.55 -12.11
N ALA A 99 0.38 11.93 -11.27
CA ALA A 99 1.64 12.52 -10.76
C ALA A 99 2.70 12.92 -11.81
N ARG A 100 2.56 12.52 -13.08
CA ARG A 100 3.62 12.72 -14.10
C ARG A 100 3.85 14.21 -14.35
N GLY A 101 5.01 14.71 -13.87
CA GLY A 101 5.43 16.10 -14.06
C GLY A 101 4.75 17.11 -13.12
N GLN A 102 4.00 16.64 -12.13
CA GLN A 102 3.30 17.50 -11.17
C GLN A 102 4.13 17.75 -9.91
N ALA A 103 3.83 18.86 -9.23
CA ALA A 103 4.34 19.15 -7.89
C ALA A 103 3.93 18.03 -6.92
N PRO A 104 4.75 17.73 -5.89
CA PRO A 104 4.39 16.72 -4.89
C PRO A 104 3.04 17.03 -4.25
N LEU A 105 2.25 15.97 -3.98
CA LEU A 105 1.15 16.09 -3.02
C LEU A 105 1.72 16.78 -1.76
N GLY A 106 1.14 17.91 -1.35
CA GLY A 106 1.28 18.48 0.00
C GLY A 106 0.90 17.53 1.15
N ASP A 107 0.78 18.05 2.37
CA ASP A 107 0.28 17.24 3.48
C ASP A 107 -1.25 17.19 3.47
N PRO A 108 -1.91 16.02 3.58
CA PRO A 108 -3.35 15.92 3.75
C PRO A 108 -3.92 16.74 4.92
N LEU A 109 -3.09 17.15 5.89
CA LEU A 109 -3.50 17.88 7.09
C LEU A 109 -3.16 19.38 7.10
N GLU A 110 -2.53 19.97 6.08
CA GLU A 110 -2.05 21.37 6.10
C GLU A 110 -2.65 22.29 5.01
N GLU A 111 -2.64 23.61 5.30
CA GLU A 111 -2.97 24.82 4.49
C GLU A 111 -4.23 24.78 3.59
N GLU A 112 -4.21 23.93 2.57
CA GLU A 112 -5.23 23.68 1.56
C GLU A 112 -5.12 22.20 1.19
N GLY A 113 -5.23 21.31 2.19
CA GLY A 113 -5.06 19.87 1.97
C GLY A 113 -5.95 19.40 0.82
N PHE A 114 -5.69 18.20 0.27
CA PHE A 114 -6.40 17.62 -0.89
C PHE A 114 -7.93 17.47 -0.73
N LEU A 115 -8.47 18.01 0.35
CA LEU A 115 -9.77 17.79 0.91
C LEU A 115 -10.72 18.98 0.81
N GLU A 116 -10.24 20.13 0.33
CA GLU A 116 -11.10 21.29 0.05
C GLU A 116 -11.66 21.31 -1.37
N GLU A 117 -11.14 20.50 -2.30
CA GLU A 117 -11.80 20.31 -3.59
C GLU A 117 -13.16 19.65 -3.35
N LEU A 118 -14.25 20.38 -3.64
CA LEU A 118 -15.57 19.78 -3.83
C LEU A 118 -15.45 18.89 -5.08
N PHE A 119 -15.39 17.58 -4.88
CA PHE A 119 -15.28 16.53 -5.92
C PHE A 119 -13.91 16.37 -6.60
N PRO A 120 -12.82 16.07 -5.87
CA PRO A 120 -11.66 15.51 -6.53
C PRO A 120 -12.05 14.08 -6.93
N GLU A 121 -11.97 13.75 -8.22
CA GLU A 121 -12.09 12.35 -8.67
C GLU A 121 -11.31 11.45 -7.72
N GLN A 122 -11.91 10.34 -7.24
CA GLN A 122 -11.32 9.47 -6.20
C GLN A 122 -9.82 9.25 -6.44
N ARG A 123 -8.98 10.01 -5.73
CA ARG A 123 -7.54 10.02 -6.00
C ARG A 123 -6.92 8.87 -5.25
N LEU A 124 -6.26 7.99 -5.97
CA LEU A 124 -5.41 6.97 -5.36
C LEU A 124 -4.06 7.61 -5.01
N GLY A 125 -3.77 7.67 -3.71
CA GLY A 125 -2.47 8.07 -3.18
C GLY A 125 -1.73 6.86 -2.61
N ILE A 126 -0.45 6.73 -2.90
CA ILE A 126 0.44 5.77 -2.27
C ILE A 126 1.31 6.52 -1.27
N PHE A 127 1.23 6.09 -0.02
CA PHE A 127 1.93 6.69 1.10
C PHE A 127 3.00 5.73 1.63
N GLN A 128 4.15 6.27 1.98
CA GLN A 128 5.12 5.57 2.81
C GLN A 128 4.89 5.98 4.26
N ILE A 129 4.71 5.00 5.15
CA ILE A 129 4.50 5.19 6.60
C ILE A 129 5.70 4.60 7.36
N LEU A 130 6.22 5.35 8.34
CA LEU A 130 7.44 5.03 9.08
C LEU A 130 7.27 5.31 10.58
N LEU A 131 8.12 4.68 11.43
CA LEU A 131 8.12 4.90 12.89
C LEU A 131 8.63 6.27 13.35
N SER A 132 9.36 6.97 12.48
CA SER A 132 9.87 8.32 12.74
C SER A 132 10.16 9.01 11.41
N ALA A 133 10.09 10.34 11.38
CA ALA A 133 10.50 11.14 10.22
C ALA A 133 11.98 10.95 9.86
N ASP A 134 12.82 10.61 10.85
CA ASP A 134 14.25 10.36 10.69
C ASP A 134 14.56 8.94 10.19
N ALA A 135 13.56 8.07 10.10
CA ALA A 135 13.76 6.72 9.61
C ALA A 135 14.25 6.74 8.15
N PRO A 136 15.20 5.88 7.77
CA PRO A 136 15.79 5.91 6.45
C PRO A 136 14.72 5.71 5.38
N ARG A 137 14.79 6.60 4.39
CA ARG A 137 13.79 6.85 3.34
C ARG A 137 13.56 5.67 2.38
N LEU A 138 14.30 4.58 2.50
CA LEU A 138 14.39 3.51 1.53
C LEU A 138 13.52 2.31 1.95
N LEU A 139 12.28 2.30 1.47
CA LEU A 139 11.51 1.05 1.26
C LEU A 139 11.81 0.42 -0.11
N MET A 140 12.68 1.03 -0.90
CA MET A 140 13.26 0.31 -2.01
C MET A 140 14.31 -0.62 -1.40
N PRO A 141 14.25 -1.95 -1.63
CA PRO A 141 15.46 -2.74 -1.50
C PRO A 141 16.54 -1.99 -2.29
N ARG A 142 17.76 -1.90 -1.73
CA ARG A 142 18.92 -1.54 -2.55
C ARG A 142 18.74 -2.30 -3.86
N PRO A 143 18.71 -1.65 -5.04
CA PRO A 143 18.60 -2.39 -6.27
C PRO A 143 19.75 -3.39 -6.21
N VAL A 144 19.41 -4.68 -6.09
CA VAL A 144 20.33 -5.72 -6.52
C VAL A 144 20.46 -5.35 -7.99
N ARG A 145 21.53 -4.65 -8.35
CA ARG A 145 21.63 -3.89 -9.59
C ARG A 145 21.37 -4.76 -10.83
N SER A 146 21.35 -6.10 -10.70
CA SER A 146 20.94 -7.04 -11.74
C SER A 146 19.42 -7.22 -11.88
N ALA A 147 18.65 -7.38 -10.81
CA ALA A 147 17.23 -7.78 -10.91
C ALA A 147 16.32 -6.69 -11.50
N ALA A 148 16.58 -5.41 -11.19
CA ALA A 148 15.81 -4.30 -11.77
C ALA A 148 16.14 -4.10 -13.26
N ALA A 149 17.40 -4.30 -13.66
CA ALA A 149 17.82 -4.25 -15.05
C ALA A 149 17.23 -5.42 -15.85
N GLU A 150 17.18 -6.62 -15.25
CA GLU A 150 16.56 -7.81 -15.84
C GLU A 150 15.05 -7.63 -16.01
N ALA A 151 14.35 -7.06 -15.01
CA ALA A 151 12.91 -6.80 -15.11
C ALA A 151 12.58 -5.74 -16.18
N ILE A 152 13.37 -4.66 -16.27
CA ILE A 152 13.21 -3.64 -17.32
C ILE A 152 13.47 -4.24 -18.70
N ALA A 153 14.56 -5.01 -18.85
CA ALA A 153 14.89 -5.69 -20.11
C ALA A 153 13.80 -6.71 -20.52
N ALA A 154 13.21 -7.43 -19.56
CA ALA A 154 12.11 -8.36 -19.82
C ALA A 154 10.84 -7.65 -20.31
N ILE A 155 10.51 -6.48 -19.72
CA ILE A 155 9.37 -5.66 -20.15
C ILE A 155 9.60 -5.09 -21.56
N GLU A 156 10.81 -4.61 -21.86
CA GLU A 156 11.17 -4.10 -23.18
C GLU A 156 11.17 -5.20 -24.26
N ALA A 157 11.71 -6.38 -23.93
CA ALA A 157 11.69 -7.54 -24.83
C ALA A 157 10.26 -8.03 -25.10
N ALA A 158 9.40 -8.06 -24.08
CA ALA A 158 7.99 -8.42 -24.25
C ALA A 158 7.27 -7.45 -25.19
N ARG A 159 7.51 -6.14 -25.05
CA ARG A 159 6.96 -5.10 -25.94
C ARG A 159 7.43 -5.26 -27.38
N ALA A 160 8.72 -5.51 -27.60
CA ALA A 160 9.29 -5.71 -28.94
C ALA A 160 8.77 -6.98 -29.62
N GLY A 161 8.49 -8.04 -28.84
CA GLY A 161 7.86 -9.26 -29.33
C GLY A 161 6.41 -9.05 -29.77
N THR A 162 5.65 -8.19 -29.07
CA THR A 162 4.24 -7.95 -29.40
C THR A 162 4.08 -7.12 -30.68
N THR A 163 4.96 -6.16 -30.95
CA THR A 163 4.97 -5.40 -32.20
C THR A 163 5.32 -6.26 -33.41
N LYS A 164 6.18 -7.27 -33.24
CA LYS A 164 6.59 -8.16 -34.32
C LYS A 164 5.54 -9.20 -34.69
N ALA A 165 4.72 -9.64 -33.73
CA ALA A 165 3.57 -10.50 -34.00
C ALA A 165 2.47 -9.77 -34.78
N ARG A 166 2.18 -8.52 -34.40
CA ARG A 166 1.14 -7.71 -35.05
C ARG A 166 1.49 -7.30 -36.49
N ALA A 167 2.77 -7.06 -36.78
CA ALA A 167 3.23 -6.74 -38.13
C ALA A 167 3.16 -7.95 -39.10
N ARG A 168 3.14 -9.19 -38.58
CA ARG A 168 3.09 -10.40 -39.40
C ARG A 168 1.67 -10.78 -39.79
N ASP A 169 0.69 -10.53 -38.92
CA ASP A 169 -0.73 -10.76 -39.21
C ASP A 169 -1.29 -9.76 -40.24
N GLU A 170 -0.69 -8.56 -40.37
CA GLU A 170 -1.08 -7.58 -41.40
C GLU A 170 -0.52 -7.92 -42.79
N GLU A 171 0.55 -8.72 -42.89
CA GLU A 171 1.16 -9.13 -44.18
C GLU A 171 0.53 -10.42 -44.75
N GLU A 172 -0.05 -11.28 -43.91
CA GLU A 172 -0.73 -12.52 -44.33
C GLU A 172 -2.23 -12.33 -44.64
N GLY A 173 -2.80 -11.14 -44.41
CA GLY A 173 -4.21 -10.81 -44.67
C GLY A 173 -4.51 -10.14 -46.02
N GLU A 174 -3.48 -9.84 -46.83
CA GLU A 174 -3.62 -9.12 -48.11
C GLU A 174 -3.22 -9.94 -49.35
N ALA A 175 -3.15 -11.28 -49.22
CA ALA A 175 -2.88 -12.21 -50.32
C ALA A 175 -4.11 -13.06 -50.70
#